data_AF-A0A8H5UY49-F1
#
_entry.id   AF-A0A8H5UY49-F1
#
_cell.length_a   1.000
_cell.length_b   1.000
_cell.length_c   1.000
_cell.angle_alpha   90.00
_cell.angle_beta   90.00
_cell.angle_gamma   90.00
#
_symmetry.space_group_name_H-M   'P 1'
#
loop_
_entity.id
_entity.type
_entity.pdbx_description
1 polymer ?
#
loop_
_entity_poly.entity_id
_entity_poly.type
_entity_poly.pdbx_seq_one_letter_code
_entity_poly.pdbx_strand_id
1 'polypeptide(L)'
;MDEEDPLANFAFADVSSDEADEAEATKSRRTGQSEEAWQVVQKEYKAKVENGDIYQKVKLPLGHDATKMDIQEVIHAVEEHYFFHRYREAEQLAVEALKDGQGLDRDSRQLLEAYRDRCHGKHEQS
;
A
#
# COMPACT_ATOMS: atom_id res chain seq x y z
N MET A 1 4.14 20.81 -44.07
CA MET A 1 3.89 20.01 -42.87
C MET A 1 4.31 20.91 -41.75
N ASP A 2 3.37 21.69 -41.23
CA ASP A 2 3.61 22.58 -40.10
C ASP A 2 3.48 21.73 -38.84
N GLU A 3 4.58 21.65 -38.09
CA GLU A 3 4.68 20.97 -36.80
C GLU A 3 3.85 21.73 -35.78
N GLU A 4 2.69 21.18 -35.40
CA GLU A 4 1.87 21.70 -34.31
C GLU A 4 2.58 21.44 -32.97
N ASP A 5 2.99 22.52 -32.32
CA ASP A 5 3.66 22.54 -31.03
C ASP A 5 2.71 22.01 -29.93
N PRO A 6 2.98 20.85 -29.32
CA PRO A 6 2.06 20.17 -28.40
C PRO A 6 1.86 20.89 -27.06
N LEU A 7 2.56 22.01 -26.83
CA LEU A 7 2.44 22.84 -25.63
C LEU A 7 1.34 23.90 -25.71
N ALA A 8 0.72 24.13 -26.88
CA ALA A 8 -0.40 25.06 -27.03
C ALA A 8 -1.72 24.57 -26.39
N ASN A 9 -1.79 23.29 -25.98
CA ASN A 9 -2.99 22.70 -25.38
C ASN A 9 -3.07 22.87 -23.85
N PHE A 10 -2.07 23.50 -23.23
CA PHE A 10 -2.10 23.91 -21.82
C PHE A 10 -2.34 25.42 -21.72
N ALA A 11 -3.37 25.91 -22.41
CA ALA A 11 -3.91 27.23 -22.12
C ALA A 11 -4.55 27.17 -20.73
N PHE A 12 -3.85 27.72 -19.76
CA PHE A 12 -4.37 28.05 -18.44
C PHE A 12 -5.67 28.81 -18.63
N ALA A 13 -6.79 28.16 -18.29
CA ALA A 13 -8.09 28.81 -18.23
C ALA A 13 -8.04 29.86 -17.12
N ASP A 14 -7.69 31.06 -17.54
CA ASP A 14 -7.89 32.32 -16.84
C ASP A 14 -9.38 32.40 -16.45
N VAL A 15 -9.68 32.09 -15.18
CA VAL A 15 -11.02 32.20 -14.62
C VAL A 15 -11.27 33.68 -14.32
N SER A 16 -11.47 34.45 -15.40
CA SER A 16 -11.96 35.82 -15.29
C SER A 16 -13.40 35.77 -14.78
N SER A 17 -13.57 36.29 -13.58
CA SER A 17 -14.84 36.64 -12.93
C SER A 17 -15.76 37.39 -13.90
N ASP A 18 -16.92 36.81 -14.22
CA ASP A 18 -18.09 37.58 -14.65
C ASP A 18 -19.38 36.93 -14.14
N GLU A 19 -20.20 37.79 -13.56
CA GLU A 19 -21.38 37.52 -12.78
C GLU A 19 -22.57 37.19 -13.70
N ALA A 20 -22.82 35.90 -13.98
CA ALA A 20 -24.12 35.46 -14.48
C ALA A 20 -24.28 33.94 -14.33
N ASP A 21 -25.21 33.58 -13.45
CA ASP A 21 -26.27 32.59 -13.67
C ASP A 21 -26.43 31.67 -12.46
N GLU A 22 -27.34 32.09 -11.59
CA GLU A 22 -27.79 31.44 -10.35
C GLU A 22 -28.54 30.11 -10.62
N ALA A 23 -28.55 29.57 -11.86
CA ALA A 23 -29.37 28.43 -12.26
C ALA A 23 -28.61 27.12 -12.60
N GLU A 24 -27.27 27.05 -12.48
CA GLU A 24 -26.51 25.79 -12.65
C GLU A 24 -26.07 25.13 -11.32
N ALA A 25 -26.42 25.70 -10.17
CA ALA A 25 -26.07 25.15 -8.85
C ALA A 25 -26.82 23.86 -8.44
N THR A 26 -27.67 23.28 -9.30
CA THR A 26 -28.53 22.12 -8.98
C THR A 26 -28.14 20.82 -9.67
N LYS A 27 -27.09 20.80 -10.50
CA LYS A 27 -26.44 19.53 -10.86
C LYS A 27 -25.43 19.21 -9.76
N SER A 28 -25.86 18.47 -8.72
CA SER A 28 -24.96 17.97 -7.68
C SER A 28 -23.70 17.40 -8.34
N ARG A 29 -22.56 18.10 -8.20
CA ARG A 29 -21.26 17.56 -8.61
C ARG A 29 -21.15 16.20 -7.94
N ARG A 30 -21.06 15.14 -8.75
CA ARG A 30 -21.08 13.73 -8.30
C ARG A 30 -20.00 13.40 -7.24
N THR A 31 -19.02 14.30 -7.08
CA THR A 31 -17.88 14.26 -6.15
C THR A 31 -17.68 15.60 -5.42
N GLY A 32 -18.66 16.51 -5.44
CA GLY A 32 -18.55 17.80 -4.76
C GLY A 32 -18.74 17.64 -3.26
N GLN A 33 -17.64 17.56 -2.51
CA GLN A 33 -17.65 17.75 -1.06
C GLN A 33 -17.70 19.26 -0.78
N SER A 34 -18.51 19.70 0.19
CA SER A 34 -18.47 21.09 0.64
C SER A 34 -17.17 21.37 1.41
N GLU A 35 -16.73 22.63 1.44
CA GLU A 35 -15.51 23.04 2.13
C GLU A 35 -15.55 22.69 3.62
N GLU A 36 -16.71 22.84 4.27
CA GLU A 36 -16.90 22.49 5.68
C GLU A 36 -16.72 21.00 5.92
N ALA A 37 -17.25 20.15 5.02
CA ALA A 37 -17.08 18.70 5.10
C ALA A 37 -15.62 18.29 4.87
N TRP A 38 -14.90 18.98 3.98
CA TRP A 38 -13.47 18.75 3.77
C TRP A 38 -12.63 19.13 5.00
N GLN A 39 -12.94 20.26 5.64
CA GLN A 39 -12.26 20.69 6.87
C GLN A 39 -12.47 19.71 8.04
N VAL A 40 -13.65 19.07 8.13
CA VAL A 40 -13.89 18.01 9.12
C VAL A 40 -13.01 16.79 8.81
N VAL A 41 -12.97 16.34 7.56
CA VAL A 41 -12.10 15.22 7.14
C VAL A 41 -10.63 15.55 7.40
N GLN A 42 -10.17 16.77 7.09
CA GLN A 42 -8.79 17.18 7.37
C GLN A 42 -8.44 17.12 8.86
N LYS A 43 -9.34 17.59 9.73
CA LYS A 43 -9.13 17.57 11.18
C LYS A 43 -9.07 16.15 11.73
N GLU A 44 -9.87 15.26 11.17
CA GLU A 44 -9.94 13.86 11.60
C GLU A 44 -8.88 12.96 10.93
N TYR A 45 -8.36 13.37 9.77
CA TYR A 45 -7.42 12.58 8.99
C TYR A 45 -6.12 12.35 9.76
N LYS A 46 -5.81 11.07 9.96
CA LYS A 46 -4.51 10.60 10.43
C LYS A 46 -3.92 9.71 9.36
N ALA A 47 -2.72 10.06 8.91
CA ALA A 47 -1.97 9.20 8.02
C ALA A 47 -1.78 7.85 8.70
N LYS A 48 -2.08 6.77 7.97
CA LYS A 48 -1.83 5.42 8.44
C LYS A 48 -0.32 5.22 8.51
N VAL A 49 0.22 5.01 9.71
CA VAL A 49 1.62 4.66 9.93
C VAL A 49 1.67 3.18 10.20
N GLU A 50 2.28 2.42 9.29
CA GLU A 50 2.54 1.00 9.50
C GLU A 50 3.87 0.87 10.27
N ASN A 51 3.81 0.43 11.53
CA ASN A 51 4.98 0.26 12.40
C ASN A 51 5.57 -1.16 12.37
N GLY A 52 5.25 -1.91 11.32
CA GLY A 52 5.68 -3.30 11.21
C GLY A 52 4.84 -4.26 12.06
N ASP A 53 3.55 -3.99 12.19
CA ASP A 53 2.61 -4.80 12.99
C ASP A 53 1.74 -5.71 12.14
N ILE A 54 1.99 -5.83 10.82
CA ILE A 54 1.20 -6.71 9.95
C ILE A 54 1.26 -8.16 10.45
N TYR A 55 2.40 -8.60 10.99
CA TYR A 55 2.58 -9.94 11.55
C TYR A 55 1.53 -10.33 12.60
N GLN A 56 0.95 -9.37 13.33
CA GLN A 56 -0.07 -9.62 14.35
C GLN A 56 -1.41 -10.09 13.74
N LYS A 57 -1.64 -9.77 12.46
CA LYS A 57 -2.88 -10.10 11.74
C LYS A 57 -2.74 -11.36 10.90
N VAL A 58 -1.51 -11.76 10.61
CA VAL A 58 -1.19 -12.94 9.80
C VAL A 58 -1.64 -14.20 10.54
N LYS A 59 -2.32 -15.08 9.82
CA LYS A 59 -2.72 -16.40 10.32
C LYS A 59 -1.79 -17.46 9.75
N LEU A 60 -0.90 -17.97 10.59
CA LEU A 60 -0.08 -19.13 10.29
C LEU A 60 -0.56 -20.36 11.07
N PRO A 61 -0.38 -21.58 10.53
CA PRO A 61 0.13 -21.86 9.19
C PRO A 61 -0.91 -21.64 8.08
N LEU A 62 -0.43 -21.30 6.87
CA LEU A 62 -1.31 -21.14 5.71
C LEU A 62 -1.84 -22.51 5.23
N GLY A 63 -3.14 -22.72 5.38
CA GLY A 63 -3.87 -23.89 4.88
C GLY A 63 -3.86 -23.99 3.35
N HIS A 64 -4.29 -25.13 2.82
CA HIS A 64 -4.36 -25.37 1.37
C HIS A 64 -5.35 -24.43 0.64
N ASP A 65 -6.28 -23.84 1.39
CA ASP A 65 -7.31 -22.91 0.95
C ASP A 65 -6.86 -21.44 1.04
N ALA A 66 -5.59 -21.20 1.40
CA ALA A 66 -5.03 -19.85 1.47
C ALA A 66 -5.22 -19.11 0.14
N THR A 67 -5.79 -17.91 0.24
CA THR A 67 -5.95 -17.02 -0.90
C THR A 67 -4.64 -16.31 -1.21
N LYS A 68 -4.56 -15.72 -2.41
CA LYS A 68 -3.43 -14.86 -2.77
C LYS A 68 -3.23 -13.70 -1.78
N MET A 69 -4.32 -13.20 -1.18
CA MET A 69 -4.26 -12.14 -0.19
C MET A 69 -3.59 -12.63 1.09
N ASP A 70 -3.96 -13.82 1.58
CA ASP A 70 -3.36 -14.41 2.78
C ASP A 70 -1.85 -14.62 2.60
N ILE A 71 -1.43 -15.10 1.42
CA ILE A 71 -0.02 -15.28 1.06
C ILE A 71 0.72 -13.93 1.05
N GLN A 72 0.11 -12.90 0.46
CA GLN A 72 0.71 -11.57 0.42
C GLN A 72 0.83 -10.94 1.81
N GLU A 73 -0.14 -11.14 2.71
CA GLU A 73 -0.04 -10.64 4.09
C GLU A 73 1.15 -11.26 4.84
N VAL A 74 1.40 -12.55 4.66
CA VAL A 74 2.60 -13.22 5.22
C VAL A 74 3.88 -12.60 4.67
N ILE A 75 3.97 -12.42 3.36
CA ILE A 75 5.16 -11.83 2.72
C ILE A 75 5.40 -10.42 3.25
N HIS A 76 4.38 -9.57 3.24
CA HIS A 76 4.51 -8.19 3.72
C HIS A 76 4.90 -8.14 5.20
N ALA A 77 4.40 -9.04 6.04
CA ALA A 77 4.82 -9.09 7.45
C ALA A 77 6.33 -9.39 7.58
N VAL A 78 6.86 -10.35 6.82
CA VAL A 78 8.30 -10.65 6.80
C VAL A 78 9.10 -9.45 6.29
N GLU A 79 8.64 -8.81 5.22
CA GLU A 79 9.27 -7.63 4.62
C GLU A 79 9.32 -6.45 5.59
N GLU A 80 8.23 -6.18 6.29
CA GLU A 80 8.20 -5.13 7.29
C GLU A 80 9.24 -5.37 8.38
N HIS A 81 9.29 -6.58 8.97
CA HIS A 81 10.33 -6.89 9.95
C HIS A 81 11.75 -6.68 9.39
N TYR A 82 12.00 -7.08 8.14
CA TYR A 82 13.29 -6.85 7.49
C TYR A 82 13.61 -5.35 7.32
N PHE A 83 12.67 -4.54 6.85
CA PHE A 83 12.87 -3.10 6.66
C PHE A 83 12.99 -2.32 7.98
N PHE A 84 12.37 -2.80 9.06
CA PHE A 84 12.55 -2.28 10.42
C PHE A 84 13.81 -2.83 11.10
N HIS A 85 14.70 -3.52 10.39
CA HIS A 85 15.94 -4.12 10.91
C HIS A 85 15.72 -5.15 12.03
N ARG A 86 14.50 -5.68 12.17
CA ARG A 86 14.13 -6.76 13.10
C ARG A 86 14.40 -8.11 12.44
N TYR A 87 15.67 -8.36 12.14
CA TYR A 87 16.08 -9.51 11.32
C TYR A 87 15.77 -10.85 11.97
N ARG A 88 15.89 -10.95 13.29
CA ARG A 88 15.60 -12.19 14.03
C ARG A 88 14.12 -12.56 13.92
N GLU A 89 13.25 -11.58 14.08
CA GLU A 89 11.80 -11.74 13.99
C GLU A 89 11.37 -12.06 12.55
N ALA A 90 11.96 -11.38 11.56
CA ALA A 90 11.72 -11.66 10.14
C ALA A 90 12.10 -13.11 9.78
N GLU A 91 13.26 -13.58 10.24
CA GLU A 91 13.74 -14.94 10.01
C GLU A 91 12.80 -15.97 10.66
N GLN A 92 12.43 -15.76 11.93
CA GLN A 92 11.51 -16.65 12.65
C GLN A 92 10.16 -16.77 11.94
N LEU A 93 9.60 -15.64 11.52
CA LEU A 93 8.32 -15.60 10.82
C LEU A 93 8.41 -16.32 9.45
N ALA A 94 9.50 -16.11 8.71
CA ALA A 94 9.72 -16.81 7.44
C ALA A 94 9.86 -18.33 7.64
N VAL A 95 10.58 -18.77 8.68
CA VAL A 95 10.70 -20.20 9.02
C VAL A 95 9.33 -20.80 9.38
N GLU A 96 8.53 -20.10 10.18
CA GLU A 96 7.18 -20.55 10.56
C GLU A 96 6.27 -20.68 9.34
N ALA A 97 6.28 -19.67 8.45
CA ALA A 97 5.51 -19.69 7.22
C ALA A 97 5.91 -20.85 6.29
N LEU A 98 7.20 -21.17 6.20
CA LEU A 98 7.72 -22.24 5.35
C LEU A 98 7.48 -23.65 5.90
N LYS A 99 7.41 -23.81 7.23
CA LYS A 99 7.35 -25.13 7.88
C LYS A 99 6.07 -25.91 7.55
N ASP A 100 4.92 -25.24 7.59
CA ASP A 100 3.60 -25.87 7.45
C ASP A 100 2.73 -25.17 6.37
N GLY A 101 3.36 -24.36 5.51
CA GLY A 101 2.70 -23.56 4.48
C GLY A 101 2.28 -24.35 3.23
N GLN A 102 1.27 -25.20 3.36
CA GLN A 102 0.75 -25.98 2.24
C GLN A 102 0.09 -25.10 1.17
N GLY A 103 -0.48 -23.95 1.57
CA GLY A 103 -1.09 -22.97 0.67
C GLY A 103 -0.11 -22.07 -0.08
N LEU A 104 1.19 -22.07 0.27
CA LEU A 104 2.17 -21.24 -0.41
C LEU A 104 2.47 -21.78 -1.81
N ASP A 105 2.29 -20.93 -2.82
CA ASP A 105 2.78 -21.20 -4.17
C ASP A 105 4.32 -21.22 -4.20
N ARG A 106 4.87 -21.74 -5.30
CA ARG A 106 6.32 -21.96 -5.44
C ARG A 106 7.11 -20.66 -5.35
N ASP A 107 6.63 -19.60 -5.98
CA ASP A 107 7.38 -18.35 -6.12
C ASP A 107 7.35 -17.59 -4.78
N SER A 108 6.21 -17.61 -4.08
CA SER A 108 6.10 -17.09 -2.71
C SER A 108 6.99 -17.83 -1.72
N ARG A 109 7.13 -19.17 -1.86
CA ARG A 109 8.07 -19.97 -1.07
C ARG A 109 9.52 -19.54 -1.29
N GLN A 110 9.94 -19.42 -2.55
CA GLN A 110 11.30 -18.98 -2.89
C GLN A 110 11.60 -17.58 -2.36
N LEU A 111 10.61 -16.68 -2.40
CA LEU A 111 10.77 -15.33 -1.85
C LEU A 111 10.99 -15.35 -0.34
N LEU A 112 10.19 -16.13 0.40
CA LEU A 112 10.34 -16.29 1.85
C LEU A 112 11.68 -16.93 2.23
N GLU A 113 12.15 -17.92 1.46
CA GLU A 113 13.49 -18.51 1.64
C GLU A 113 14.59 -17.46 1.45
N ALA A 114 14.50 -16.64 0.39
CA ALA A 114 15.46 -15.58 0.13
C ALA A 114 15.47 -14.50 1.21
N TYR A 115 14.33 -14.20 1.84
CA TYR A 115 14.27 -13.30 2.99
C TYR A 115 14.83 -13.93 4.26
N ARG A 116 14.52 -15.20 4.55
CA ARG A 116 15.13 -15.95 5.65
C ARG A 116 16.65 -15.91 5.58
N ASP A 117 17.22 -16.26 4.43
CA ASP A 117 18.67 -16.35 4.25
C ASP A 117 19.34 -14.96 4.37
N ARG A 118 18.70 -13.92 3.83
CA ARG A 118 19.16 -12.53 4.00
C ARG A 118 19.11 -12.08 5.46
N CYS A 119 18.04 -12.40 6.18
CA CYS A 119 17.88 -12.07 7.60
C CYS A 119 18.93 -12.77 8.44
N HIS A 120 19.14 -14.08 8.25
CA HIS A 120 20.16 -14.85 8.94
C HIS A 120 21.55 -14.22 8.76
N GLY A 121 21.93 -13.94 7.51
CA GLY A 121 23.22 -13.31 7.22
C GLY A 121 23.39 -11.91 7.85
N LYS A 122 22.30 -11.14 7.97
CA LYS A 122 22.33 -9.82 8.62
C LYS A 122 22.36 -9.91 10.14
N HIS A 123 21.66 -10.88 10.73
CA HIS A 123 21.65 -11.14 12.16
C HIS A 123 23.02 -11.63 12.65
N GLU A 124 23.73 -12.46 11.89
CA GLU A 124 25.11 -12.91 12.23
C GLU A 124 26.17 -11.79 12.14
N GLN A 125 25.86 -10.69 11.43
CA GLN A 125 26.77 -9.55 11.23
C GLN A 125 26.49 -8.38 12.17
N SER A 126 25.43 -8.43 12.98
CA SER A 126 25.01 -7.36 13.91
C SER A 126 25.36 -7.67 15.35
#